data_AF-A0A961G932-F1
#
_entry.id   AF-A0A961G932-F1
#
_cell.length_a   1.000
_cell.length_b   1.000
_cell.length_c   1.000
_cell.angle_alpha   90.00
_cell.angle_beta   90.00
_cell.angle_gamma   90.00
#
_symmetry.space_group_name_H-M   'P 1'
#
loop_
_entity.id
_entity.type
_entity.pdbx_description
1 polymer ?
#
loop_
_entity_poly.entity_id
_entity_poly.type
_entity_poly.pdbx_seq_one_letter_code
_entity_poly.pdbx_strand_id
1 'polypeptide(L)' 'MCWVWNRMEDPGDGSIHQEGNITLLDYAGDGLWSREEDIYNPARFGPMLERWAAARAAAGGVSGGGR' A
#
# COMPACT_ATOMS: atom_id res chain seq x y z
N MET A 1 -15.62 -3.12 8.24
CA MET A 1 -14.19 -2.87 8.54
C MET A 1 -13.39 -4.09 8.10
N CYS A 2 -12.54 -3.94 7.10
CA CYS A 2 -11.68 -5.01 6.58
C CYS A 2 -10.21 -4.69 6.90
N TRP A 3 -9.40 -5.72 7.17
CA TRP A 3 -7.94 -5.59 7.21
C TRP A 3 -7.39 -5.99 5.84
N VAL A 4 -6.72 -5.05 5.17
CA VAL A 4 -6.16 -5.24 3.83
C VAL A 4 -4.65 -5.05 3.88
N TRP A 5 -3.91 -5.82 3.08
CA TRP A 5 -2.47 -5.65 2.94
C TRP A 5 -2.16 -4.70 1.79
N ASN A 6 -1.54 -3.55 2.06
CA ASN A 6 -0.93 -2.72 1.03
C ASN A 6 0.48 -3.22 0.76
N ARG A 7 0.63 -3.97 -0.33
CA ARG A 7 1.92 -4.44 -0.82
C ARG A 7 2.47 -3.49 -1.87
N MET A 8 3.69 -3.03 -1.65
CA MET A 8 4.45 -2.28 -2.64
C MET A 8 4.89 -3.22 -3.76
N GLU A 9 5.07 -2.66 -4.96
CA GLU A 9 5.66 -3.37 -6.09
C GLU A 9 7.04 -3.91 -5.72
N ASP A 10 7.41 -5.07 -6.24
CA ASP A 10 8.74 -5.67 -6.00
C ASP A 10 9.84 -4.67 -6.40
N PRO A 11 10.73 -4.27 -5.48
CA PRO A 11 11.80 -3.33 -5.78
C PRO A 11 12.74 -3.81 -6.89
N GLY A 12 12.79 -5.11 -7.16
CA GLY A 12 13.66 -5.76 -8.15
C GLY A 12 14.64 -6.77 -7.52
N ASP A 13 14.54 -6.97 -6.21
CA ASP A 13 15.37 -7.90 -5.42
C ASP A 13 14.56 -9.05 -4.78
N GLY A 14 13.25 -9.10 -5.03
CA GLY A 14 12.35 -10.12 -4.48
C GLY A 14 11.91 -9.89 -3.04
N SER A 15 12.34 -8.79 -2.40
CA SER A 15 11.90 -8.43 -1.06
C SER A 15 10.43 -8.00 -1.03
N ILE A 16 9.75 -8.31 0.08
CA ILE A 16 8.35 -7.96 0.29
C ILE A 16 8.26 -6.76 1.22
N HIS A 17 7.67 -5.68 0.70
CA HIS A 17 7.38 -4.48 1.45
C HIS A 17 5.87 -4.31 1.51
N GLN A 18 5.27 -4.60 2.67
CA GLN A 18 3.84 -4.44 2.87
C GLN A 18 3.51 -4.08 4.31
N GLU A 19 2.43 -3.33 4.49
CA GLU A 19 1.81 -3.08 5.80
C GLU A 19 0.30 -3.16 5.67
N GLY A 20 -0.37 -3.47 6.77
CA GLY A 20 -1.83 -3.59 6.77
C GLY A 20 -2.52 -2.25 7.04
N ASN A 21 -3.59 -1.98 6.28
CA ASN A 21 -4.49 -0.86 6.52
C ASN A 21 -5.88 -1.37 6.92
N ILE A 22 -6.68 -0.44 7.45
CA ILE A 22 -8.09 -0.68 7.74
C ILE A 22 -8.91 0.08 6.70
N THR A 23 -9.76 -0.63 5.96
CA THR A 23 -10.72 0.01 5.04
C THR A 23 -12.09 0.13 5.70
N LEU A 24 -12.60 1.36 5.73
CA LEU A 24 -13.95 1.73 6.14
C LEU A 24 -14.79 1.99 4.90
N LEU A 25 -15.92 1.29 4.79
CA LEU A 25 -16.88 1.45 3.70
C LEU A 25 -18.21 1.93 4.28
N ASP A 26 -18.73 3.04 3.75
CA ASP A 26 -20.04 3.57 4.13
C ASP A 26 -21.09 3.05 3.15
N TYR A 27 -22.02 2.26 3.68
CA TYR A 27 -23.14 1.73 2.92
C TYR A 27 -24.24 2.77 2.78
N ALA A 28 -24.68 3.02 1.55
CA ALA A 28 -25.65 4.05 1.22
C ALA A 28 -27.10 3.55 1.17
N GLY A 29 -27.32 2.23 1.26
CA GLY A 29 -28.60 1.60 0.94
C GLY A 29 -28.64 1.07 -0.50
N ASP A 30 -29.68 0.31 -0.84
CA ASP A 30 -29.97 -0.18 -2.20
C ASP A 30 -28.81 -0.87 -2.93
N GLY A 31 -27.94 -1.56 -2.20
CA GLY A 31 -26.76 -2.23 -2.77
C GLY A 31 -25.64 -1.27 -3.18
N LEU A 32 -25.69 0.00 -2.76
CA LEU A 32 -24.75 1.04 -3.12
C LEU A 32 -23.83 1.42 -1.95
N TRP A 33 -22.63 1.88 -2.29
CA TRP A 33 -21.65 2.45 -1.36
C TRP A 33 -21.52 3.96 -1.63
N SER A 34 -21.37 4.76 -0.59
CA SER A 34 -21.20 6.22 -0.70
C SER A 34 -19.77 6.69 -0.44
N ARG A 35 -18.99 5.92 0.32
CA ARG A 35 -17.62 6.30 0.69
C ARG A 35 -16.75 5.09 0.97
N GLU A 36 -15.47 5.25 0.64
CA GLU A 36 -14.37 4.39 1.05
C GLU A 36 -13.28 5.26 1.69
N GLU A 37 -12.77 4.85 2.84
CA GLU A 37 -11.65 5.47 3.53
C GLU A 37 -10.66 4.41 4.01
N ASP A 38 -9.38 4.61 3.69
CA ASP A 38 -8.29 3.77 4.14
C ASP A 38 -7.52 4.44 5.28
N ILE A 39 -7.39 3.73 6.39
CA ILE A 39 -6.73 4.19 7.61
C ILE A 39 -5.41 3.43 7.78
N TYR A 40 -4.33 4.20 7.86
CA TYR A 40 -2.96 3.69 7.95
C TYR A 40 -2.35 3.96 9.33
N ASN A 41 -1.47 3.08 9.79
CA ASN A 41 -0.61 3.37 10.94
C ASN A 41 0.70 4.01 10.46
N PRO A 42 0.92 5.33 10.66
CA PRO A 42 2.10 6.02 10.13
C PRO A 42 3.41 5.48 10.70
N ALA A 43 3.41 5.02 11.96
CA ALA A 43 4.60 4.46 12.60
C ALA A 43 5.04 3.11 12.01
N ARG A 44 4.14 2.43 11.28
CA ARG A 44 4.45 1.19 10.55
C ARG A 44 4.76 1.48 9.08
N PHE A 45 3.91 2.28 8.43
CA PHE A 45 4.05 2.60 7.00
C PHE A 45 5.29 3.43 6.69
N GLY A 46 5.62 4.43 7.50
CA GLY A 46 6.79 5.29 7.28
C GLY A 46 8.08 4.49 7.12
N PRO A 47 8.48 3.69 8.14
CA PRO A 47 9.68 2.86 8.05
C PRO A 47 9.62 1.79 6.93
N MET A 48 8.44 1.25 6.61
CA MET A 48 8.30 0.29 5.51
C MET A 48 8.57 0.93 4.15
N LEU A 49 8.03 2.14 3.92
CA LEU A 49 8.26 2.92 2.71
C LEU A 49 9.72 3.34 2.55
N GLU A 50 10.37 3.75 3.64
CA GLU A 50 11.81 4.08 3.63
C GLU A 50 12.66 2.87 3.20
N ARG A 51 12.38 1.69 3.78
CA ARG A 51 13.08 0.45 3.38
C ARG A 51 12.81 0.09 1.93
N TRP A 52 11.57 0.26 1.46
CA TRP A 52 11.21 -0.03 0.07
C TRP A 52 11.91 0.91 -0.91
N ALA A 53 11.93 2.21 -0.61
CA ALA A 53 12.60 3.21 -1.43
C ALA A 53 14.11 2.94 -1.53
N ALA A 54 14.75 2.55 -0.42
CA ALA A 54 16.16 2.16 -0.42
C ALA A 54 16.41 0.90 -1.28
N ALA A 55 15.57 -0.14 -1.16
CA ALA A 55 15.67 -1.35 -1.97
C ALA A 55 15.49 -1.05 -3.46
N ARG A 56 14.47 -0.24 -3.82
CA ARG A 56 14.22 0.23 -5.19
C ARG A 56 15.41 0.96 -5.80
N ALA A 57 16.03 1.86 -5.03
CA ALA A 57 17.20 2.61 -5.48
C ALA A 57 18.40 1.68 -5.71
N ALA A 58 18.63 0.72 -4.80
CA ALA A 58 19.71 -0.27 -4.93
C ALA A 58 19.53 -1.20 -6.14
N ALA A 59 18.28 -1.55 -6.48
CA ALA A 59 17.94 -2.38 -7.63
C ALA A 59 18.08 -1.65 -8.99
N GLY A 60 18.53 -0.40 -9.01
CA GLY A 60 18.80 0.34 -10.25
C GLY A 60 17.58 1.05 -10.85
N GLY A 61 16.53 1.27 -10.05
CA GLY A 61 15.35 2.12 -10.32
C GLY A 61 15.06 2.43 -11.79
N VAL A 62 14.30 1.58 -12.48
CA VAL A 62 13.72 1.97 -13.76
C VAL A 62 12.58 2.95 -13.48
N SER A 63 12.74 4.16 -14.01
CA SER A 63 11.72 5.20 -14.14
C SER A 63 10.40 4.64 -14.68
N GLY A 64 9.29 5.09 -14.09
CA GLY A 64 7.92 4.62 -14.37
C GLY A 64 7.65 4.20 -15.81
N GLY A 65 7.11 3.00 -15.97
CA GLY A 65 6.66 2.46 -17.24
C GLY A 65 5.47 1.57 -16.98
N GLY A 66 4.27 2.11 -17.15
CA GLY A 66 3.02 1.40 -16.93
C GLY A 66 2.87 0.14 -17.78
N ARG A 67 2.16 -0.82 -17.21
CA ARG A 67 1.08 -1.57 -17.84
C ARG A 67 0.25 -2.24 -16.75
#